data_AF-A0A4Q2Z877-F1
#
_entry.id   AF-A0A4Q2Z877-F1
#
_cell.length_a   1.000
_cell.length_b   1.000
_cell.length_c   1.000
_cell.angle_alpha   90.00
_cell.angle_beta   90.00
_cell.angle_gamma   90.00
#
_symmetry.space_group_name_H-M   'P 1'
#
loop_
_entity.id
_entity.type
_entity.pdbx_description
1 polymer ?
#
loop_
_entity_poly.entity_id
_entity_poly.type
_entity_poly.pdbx_seq_one_letter_code
_entity_poly.pdbx_strand_id
1 'polypeptide(L)' 'EELALPHPRVGERRFVLQPLAEIRPVLVLPGQRDDIATLLAGLESEEAPLVRHEG' A
#
# COMPACT_ATOMS: atom_id res chain seq x y z
N GLU A 1 -22.95 7.32 -4.84
CA GLU A 1 -21.51 7.05 -4.66
C GLU A 1 -21.06 7.71 -3.38
N GLU A 2 -20.32 7.00 -2.54
CA GLU A 2 -19.79 7.51 -1.27
C GLU A 2 -18.27 7.61 -1.38
N LEU A 3 -17.70 8.77 -1.06
CA LEU A 3 -16.25 9.00 -1.08
C LEU A 3 -15.68 8.63 0.30
N ALA A 4 -14.80 7.62 0.33
CA ALA A 4 -14.07 7.21 1.52
C ALA A 4 -12.57 7.53 1.36
N LEU A 5 -12.01 8.28 2.32
CA LEU A 5 -10.59 8.61 2.38
C LEU A 5 -10.03 8.29 3.78
N PRO A 6 -8.92 7.52 3.88
CA PRO A 6 -8.34 6.70 2.82
C PRO A 6 -9.31 5.62 2.32
N HIS A 7 -9.12 5.12 1.10
CA HIS A 7 -9.97 4.04 0.57
C HIS A 7 -9.91 2.81 1.50
N PRO A 8 -11.03 2.14 1.82
CA PRO A 8 -11.05 1.05 2.81
C PRO A 8 -10.06 -0.08 2.50
N ARG A 9 -9.84 -0.34 1.21
CA ARG A 9 -8.97 -1.41 0.69
C ARG A 9 -7.54 -0.95 0.36
N VAL A 10 -7.12 0.22 0.81
CA VAL A 10 -5.79 0.78 0.49
C VAL A 10 -4.65 -0.15 0.94
N GLY A 11 -4.86 -0.87 2.05
CA GLY A 11 -3.91 -1.82 2.61
C GLY A 11 -3.93 -3.22 1.97
N GLU A 12 -4.77 -3.47 0.97
CA GLU A 12 -4.93 -4.79 0.34
C GLU A 12 -4.31 -4.85 -1.06
N ARG A 13 -3.75 -3.75 -1.54
CA ARG A 13 -3.35 -3.61 -2.94
C ARG A 13 -1.86 -3.35 -3.03
N ARG A 14 -1.12 -4.26 -3.66
CA ARG A 14 0.33 -4.13 -3.87
C ARG A 14 0.63 -2.91 -4.71
N PHE A 15 -0.21 -2.63 -5.71
CA PHE A 15 -0.04 -1.43 -6.55
C PHE A 15 -0.06 -0.11 -5.77
N VAL A 16 -0.67 -0.10 -4.57
CA VAL A 16 -0.69 1.06 -3.67
C VAL A 16 0.42 0.98 -2.64
N LEU A 17 0.55 -0.16 -1.97
CA LEU A 17 1.50 -0.32 -0.87
C LEU A 17 2.96 -0.28 -1.32
N GLN A 18 3.30 -0.87 -2.47
CA GLN A 18 4.68 -0.91 -2.94
C GLN A 18 5.23 0.50 -3.26
N PRO A 19 4.57 1.34 -4.08
CA PRO A 19 5.05 2.70 -4.31
C PRO A 19 5.09 3.54 -3.02
N LEU A 20 4.13 3.38 -2.12
CA LEU A 20 4.14 4.09 -0.84
C LEU A 20 5.30 3.64 0.07
N ALA A 21 5.65 2.35 0.07
CA ALA A 21 6.78 1.83 0.83
C ALA A 21 8.12 2.40 0.34
N GLU A 22 8.23 2.64 -0.96
CA GLU A 22 9.40 3.25 -1.58
C GLU A 22 9.53 4.75 -1.23
N ILE A 23 8.41 5.46 -1.07
CA ILE A 23 8.39 6.89 -0.77
C ILE A 23 8.47 7.17 0.74
N ARG A 24 7.67 6.48 1.54
CA ARG A 24 7.53 6.70 2.98
C ARG A 24 7.10 5.41 3.71
N PRO A 25 8.04 4.50 3.99
CA PRO A 25 7.75 3.17 4.53
C PRO A 25 7.11 3.21 5.92
N VAL A 26 7.49 4.18 6.76
CA VAL A 26 7.00 4.32 8.15
C VAL A 26 5.68 5.10 8.26
N LEU A 27 5.00 5.37 7.14
CA LEU A 27 3.69 6.03 7.15
C LEU A 27 2.64 5.11 7.76
N VAL A 28 1.93 5.59 8.76
CA VAL A 28 0.67 4.97 9.24
C VAL A 28 -0.49 5.81 8.73
N LEU A 29 -1.39 5.20 7.96
CA LEU A 29 -2.59 5.89 7.46
C LEU A 29 -3.65 6.04 8.56
N PRO A 30 -4.50 7.08 8.52
CA PRO A 30 -5.61 7.20 9.47
C PRO A 30 -6.47 5.93 9.50
N GLY A 31 -6.69 5.40 10.71
CA GLY A 31 -7.46 4.17 10.91
C GLY A 31 -6.69 2.86 10.72
N GLN A 32 -5.44 2.90 10.24
CA GLN A 32 -4.55 1.74 10.20
C GLN A 32 -3.71 1.63 11.48
N ARG A 33 -3.33 0.41 11.85
CA ARG A 33 -2.46 0.14 13.01
C ARG A 33 -0.99 0.03 12.61
N ASP A 34 -0.74 -0.56 11.45
CA ASP A 34 0.59 -0.87 10.96
C ASP A 34 1.05 0.16 9.92
N ASP A 35 2.37 0.32 9.80
CA ASP A 35 2.97 1.15 8.76
C ASP A 35 2.93 0.47 7.38
N ILE A 36 3.14 1.27 6.32
CA ILE A 36 3.11 0.79 4.94
C ILE A 36 4.08 -0.38 4.69
N ALA A 37 5.29 -0.35 5.27
CA ALA A 37 6.26 -1.43 5.06
C ALA A 37 5.79 -2.75 5.69
N THR A 38 5.23 -2.69 6.90
CA THR A 38 4.64 -3.84 7.59
C THR A 38 3.46 -4.40 6.81
N LEU A 39 2.54 -3.53 6.34
CA LEU A 39 1.41 -3.94 5.51
C LEU A 39 1.87 -4.61 4.21
N LEU A 40 2.88 -4.05 3.53
CA LEU A 40 3.41 -4.63 2.28
C LEU A 40 4.07 -5.99 2.51
N ALA A 41 4.81 -6.15 3.61
CA ALA A 41 5.48 -7.39 3.96
C ALA A 41 4.49 -8.52 4.29
N GLY A 42 3.36 -8.19 4.92
CA GLY A 42 2.27 -9.11 5.25
C GLY A 42 1.22 -9.29 4.15
N LEU A 43 1.38 -8.66 2.98
CA LEU A 43 0.34 -8.67 1.95
C LEU A 43 0.24 -10.02 1.23
N GLU A 44 -0.86 -10.71 1.45
CA GLU A 44 -1.30 -11.88 0.65
C GLU A 44 -2.05 -11.39 -0.59
N SER A 45 -1.41 -11.47 -1.75
CA SER A 45 -2.00 -11.03 -3.02
C SER A 45 -1.36 -11.74 -4.20
N GLU A 46 -2.18 -12.08 -5.20
CA GLU A 46 -1.74 -12.61 -6.50
C GLU A 46 -1.12 -11.51 -7.39
N GLU A 47 -1.15 -10.24 -6.96
CA GLU A 47 -0.49 -9.14 -7.66
C GLU A 47 1.03 -9.34 -7.64
N ALA A 48 1.63 -9.45 -8.84
CA ALA A 48 3.08 -9.51 -8.98
C ALA A 48 3.76 -8.23 -8.44
N PRO A 49 5.00 -8.32 -7.92
CA PRO A 49 5.81 -7.15 -7.60
C PRO A 49 5.86 -6.15 -8.75
N LEU A 50 5.64 -4.86 -8.45
CA LEU A 50 5.76 -3.82 -9.45
C LEU A 50 7.22 -3.74 -9.90
N VAL A 51 7.41 -3.68 -11.22
CA VAL A 51 8.70 -3.48 -11.85
C VAL A 51 8.83 -2.00 -12.19
N ARG A 52 9.98 -1.41 -11.88
CA ARG A 52 10.30 -0.07 -12.37
C ARG A 52 10.64 -0.17 -13.85
N HIS A 53 9.92 0.57 -14.68
CA HIS A 53 10.33 0.81 -16.05
C HIS A 53 11.19 2.06 -16.07
N GLU A 54 12.50 1.90 -16.24
CA GLU A 54 13.38 3.02 -16.57
C GLU A 54 13.19 3.34 -18.05
N GLY A 55 12.81 4.60 -18.33
CA GLY A 55 12.67 5.14 -19.68
C GLY A 55 13.93 5.88 -20.11
#